data_AF-G4F505-F1
#
_entry.id   AF-G4F505-F1
#
_cell.length_a   1.000
_cell.length_b   1.000
_cell.length_c   1.000
_cell.angle_alpha   90.00
_cell.angle_beta   90.00
_cell.angle_gamma   90.00
#
_symmetry.space_group_name_H-M   'P 1'
#
loop_
_entity.id
_entity.type
_entity.pdbx_description
1 polymer ?
#
loop_
_entity_poly.entity_id
_entity_poly.type
_entity_poly.pdbx_seq_one_letter_code
_entity_poly.pdbx_strand_id
1 'polypeptide(L)'
;MSHNEAKEHISGRLNELFSDPYQAFENDTDERQLHIRIMLHMLLARPMTRGQMTLRVIHGWENGGFEPDDLQHVDYTLSNVSDFKRAVQDFEHASKHNTPLPADQTAILAAPLADAIAEARAEGQDLANGIRHTPARWPAFEGGLALYTLFKMYHRLIYGEDDTYRCSQCMTPLGLREIHEFHLEEGEFALLVPPAQDFMNEHSLLVLHESQLGPIEQLLEESLPLFDNF
;
A
#
# COMPACT_ATOMS: atom_id res chain seq x y z
N MET A 1 -18.95 19.74 7.32
CA MET A 1 -19.19 18.29 7.37
C MET A 1 -17.92 17.65 7.89
N SER A 2 -18.00 16.71 8.83
CA SER A 2 -16.80 16.03 9.36
C SER A 2 -16.13 15.33 8.18
N HIS A 3 -14.93 15.76 7.79
CA HIS A 3 -14.16 15.10 6.73
C HIS A 3 -13.85 13.69 7.24
N ASN A 4 -14.53 12.70 6.64
CA ASN A 4 -14.74 11.34 7.15
C ASN A 4 -13.48 10.71 7.72
N GLU A 5 -13.38 10.63 9.05
CA GLU A 5 -12.28 10.04 9.82
C GLU A 5 -11.66 8.81 9.15
N ALA A 6 -10.34 8.85 8.92
CA ALA A 6 -9.55 7.65 8.78
C ALA A 6 -9.51 7.05 10.17
N LYS A 7 -10.30 6.00 10.38
CA LYS A 7 -10.24 5.27 11.64
C LYS A 7 -9.06 4.32 11.52
N GLU A 8 -8.06 4.57 12.37
CA GLU A 8 -6.97 3.64 12.60
C GLU A 8 -7.52 2.53 13.52
N HIS A 9 -7.07 1.30 13.32
CA HIS A 9 -7.46 0.12 14.10
C HIS A 9 -8.93 -0.35 13.98
N ILE A 10 -9.58 -0.17 12.82
CA ILE A 10 -10.93 -0.76 12.58
C ILE A 10 -10.83 -2.26 12.35
N SER A 11 -11.92 -2.98 12.63
CA SER A 11 -12.13 -4.32 12.08
C SER A 11 -12.13 -4.31 10.55
N GLY A 12 -11.16 -4.95 9.92
CA GLY A 12 -11.10 -5.20 8.48
C GLY A 12 -11.24 -6.69 8.15
N ARG A 13 -10.94 -7.08 6.90
CA ARG A 13 -10.98 -8.47 6.42
C ARG A 13 -10.24 -9.46 7.31
N LEU A 14 -9.12 -9.03 7.90
CA LEU A 14 -8.33 -9.88 8.78
C LEU A 14 -9.02 -10.14 10.13
N ASN A 15 -9.96 -9.30 10.56
CA ASN A 15 -10.77 -9.57 11.75
C ASN A 15 -11.85 -10.64 11.50
N GLU A 16 -12.15 -10.98 10.24
CA GLU A 16 -12.95 -12.17 9.92
C GLU A 16 -12.13 -13.46 10.05
N LEU A 17 -10.80 -13.35 9.99
CA LEU A 17 -9.86 -14.49 9.95
C LEU A 17 -9.15 -14.73 11.29
N PHE A 18 -8.84 -13.66 12.01
CA PHE A 18 -8.10 -13.69 13.27
C PHE A 18 -8.93 -13.05 14.38
N SER A 19 -8.93 -13.68 15.56
CA SER A 19 -9.56 -13.10 16.76
C SER A 19 -8.87 -11.82 17.22
N ASP A 20 -7.55 -11.74 17.01
CA ASP A 20 -6.75 -10.54 17.25
C ASP A 20 -5.70 -10.38 16.13
N PRO A 21 -6.01 -9.68 15.04
CA PRO A 21 -5.07 -9.51 13.93
C PRO A 21 -3.87 -8.62 14.28
N TYR A 22 -3.94 -7.80 15.34
CA TYR A 22 -2.83 -6.91 15.73
C TYR A 22 -1.72 -7.66 16.44
N GLN A 23 -2.03 -8.81 17.05
CA GLN A 23 -1.07 -9.69 17.68
C GLN A 23 -0.71 -10.89 16.78
N ALA A 24 -1.57 -11.24 15.81
CA ALA A 24 -1.40 -12.43 14.97
C ALA A 24 -0.07 -12.52 14.18
N PHE A 25 0.62 -11.39 13.98
CA PHE A 25 1.84 -11.33 13.19
C PHE A 25 3.10 -11.07 14.02
N GLU A 26 2.98 -10.92 15.35
CA GLU A 26 4.12 -10.70 16.24
C GLU A 26 5.07 -11.89 16.25
N ASN A 27 6.36 -11.59 16.42
CA ASN A 27 7.45 -12.57 16.27
C ASN A 27 7.38 -13.74 17.26
N ASP A 28 6.73 -13.57 18.40
CA ASP A 28 6.53 -14.60 19.43
C ASP A 28 5.21 -15.37 19.28
N THR A 29 4.41 -15.08 18.25
CA THR A 29 3.19 -15.84 17.96
C THR A 29 3.52 -17.21 17.38
N ASP A 30 3.10 -18.28 18.07
CA ASP A 30 3.36 -19.68 17.70
C ASP A 30 2.95 -20.02 16.24
N GLU A 31 1.84 -19.45 15.76
CA GLU A 31 1.25 -19.72 14.43
C GLU A 31 1.55 -18.62 13.39
N ARG A 32 2.48 -17.70 13.67
CA ARG A 32 2.79 -16.52 12.84
C ARG A 32 2.96 -16.86 11.35
N GLN A 33 3.74 -17.90 11.04
CA GLN A 33 3.97 -18.34 9.66
C GLN A 33 2.70 -18.83 8.96
N LEU A 34 1.82 -19.50 9.69
CA LEU A 34 0.51 -19.91 9.16
C LEU A 34 -0.37 -18.69 8.91
N HIS A 35 -0.38 -17.71 9.82
CA HIS A 35 -1.13 -16.47 9.66
C HIS A 35 -0.69 -15.67 8.43
N ILE A 36 0.62 -15.52 8.22
CA ILE A 36 1.18 -14.87 7.03
C ILE A 36 0.69 -15.57 5.76
N ARG A 37 0.78 -16.91 5.71
CA ARG A 37 0.33 -17.68 4.55
C ARG A 37 -1.17 -17.54 4.27
N ILE A 38 -2.00 -17.59 5.31
CA ILE A 38 -3.46 -17.39 5.19
C ILE A 38 -3.76 -15.99 4.66
N MET A 39 -3.09 -14.98 5.21
CA MET A 39 -3.25 -13.59 4.80
C MET A 39 -2.86 -13.40 3.33
N LEU A 40 -1.69 -13.89 2.91
CA LEU A 40 -1.22 -13.82 1.53
C LEU A 40 -2.17 -14.54 0.59
N HIS A 41 -2.67 -15.72 0.97
CA HIS A 41 -3.64 -16.43 0.16
C HIS A 41 -4.92 -15.60 -0.04
N MET A 42 -5.47 -15.09 1.06
CA MET A 42 -6.76 -14.41 1.07
C MET A 42 -6.72 -13.05 0.38
N LEU A 43 -5.72 -12.23 0.71
CA LEU A 43 -5.66 -10.83 0.28
C LEU A 43 -4.83 -10.61 -0.99
N LEU A 44 -3.94 -11.54 -1.37
CA LEU A 44 -3.04 -11.39 -2.51
C LEU A 44 -3.25 -12.46 -3.59
N ALA A 45 -3.10 -13.75 -3.25
CA ALA A 45 -3.15 -14.83 -4.23
C ALA A 45 -4.52 -14.92 -4.93
N ARG A 46 -5.61 -14.85 -4.15
CA ARG A 46 -6.97 -14.90 -4.72
C ARG A 46 -7.28 -13.72 -5.65
N PRO A 47 -6.95 -12.45 -5.34
CA PRO A 47 -7.05 -11.37 -6.32
C PRO A 47 -6.16 -11.56 -7.55
N MET A 48 -4.94 -12.06 -7.40
CA MET A 48 -4.04 -12.33 -8.53
C MET A 48 -4.65 -13.32 -9.52
N THR A 49 -5.18 -14.45 -9.05
CA THR A 49 -5.79 -15.46 -9.95
C THR A 49 -7.02 -14.95 -10.70
N ARG A 50 -7.63 -13.87 -10.21
CA ARG A 50 -8.76 -13.18 -10.86
C ARG A 50 -8.32 -12.04 -11.78
N GLY A 51 -7.02 -11.76 -11.91
CA GLY A 51 -6.51 -10.61 -12.65
C GLY A 51 -6.88 -9.27 -12.00
N GLN A 52 -7.15 -9.28 -10.69
CA GLN A 52 -7.63 -8.13 -9.91
C GLN A 52 -6.55 -7.61 -8.96
N MET A 53 -5.28 -7.91 -9.21
CA MET A 53 -4.16 -7.40 -8.41
C MET A 53 -3.23 -6.53 -9.24
N THR A 54 -2.90 -5.37 -8.69
CA THR A 54 -1.84 -4.50 -9.18
C THR A 54 -0.74 -4.44 -8.12
N LEU A 55 0.52 -4.56 -8.53
CA LEU A 55 1.69 -4.20 -7.73
C LEU A 55 2.09 -2.77 -8.03
N ARG A 56 2.23 -1.96 -7.00
CA ARG A 56 2.85 -0.64 -7.03
C ARG A 56 4.18 -0.69 -6.32
N VAL A 57 5.26 -0.46 -7.05
CA VAL A 57 6.59 -0.31 -6.47
C VAL A 57 6.86 1.18 -6.30
N ILE A 58 7.12 1.64 -5.08
CA ILE A 58 7.46 3.05 -4.77
C ILE A 58 8.96 3.22 -4.53
N HIS A 59 9.48 4.40 -4.87
CA HIS A 59 10.88 4.81 -4.61
C HIS A 59 11.05 6.34 -4.71
N GLY A 60 12.28 6.83 -4.54
CA GLY A 60 12.65 8.23 -4.77
C GLY A 60 12.73 9.10 -3.50
N TRP A 61 12.00 8.75 -2.45
CA TRP A 61 12.20 9.38 -1.14
C TRP A 61 13.40 8.78 -0.41
N GLU A 62 14.36 9.64 -0.07
CA GLU A 62 15.60 9.25 0.59
C GLU A 62 15.90 10.16 1.78
N ASN A 63 16.65 9.66 2.77
CA ASN A 63 17.19 10.46 3.88
C ASN A 63 16.13 11.26 4.68
N GLY A 64 14.93 10.71 4.84
CA GLY A 64 13.82 11.38 5.54
C GLY A 64 13.11 12.46 4.71
N GLY A 65 13.35 12.51 3.40
CA GLY A 65 12.60 13.34 2.47
C GLY A 65 11.15 12.86 2.32
N PHE A 66 10.25 13.80 2.06
CA PHE A 66 8.82 13.48 1.92
C PHE A 66 8.09 14.43 0.96
N GLU A 67 8.84 15.09 0.07
CA GLU A 67 8.25 16.00 -0.92
C GLU A 67 7.39 15.20 -1.91
N PRO A 68 6.10 15.54 -2.09
CA PRO A 68 5.20 14.74 -2.91
C PRO A 68 5.64 14.54 -4.38
N ASP A 69 6.46 15.45 -4.91
CA ASP A 69 6.98 15.39 -6.28
C ASP A 69 8.12 14.36 -6.43
N ASP A 70 8.84 14.09 -5.35
CA ASP A 70 10.00 13.20 -5.36
C ASP A 70 9.58 11.72 -5.23
N LEU A 71 8.33 11.45 -4.82
CA LEU A 71 7.81 10.10 -4.72
C LEU A 71 7.48 9.55 -6.11
N GLN A 72 8.29 8.60 -6.55
CA GLN A 72 8.11 7.90 -7.81
C GLN A 72 7.46 6.53 -7.58
N HIS A 73 6.86 6.00 -8.64
CA HIS A 73 6.26 4.67 -8.60
C HIS A 73 6.18 4.06 -10.00
N VAL A 74 5.94 2.76 -10.06
CA VAL A 74 5.47 2.07 -11.27
C VAL A 74 4.45 1.01 -10.89
N ASP A 75 3.42 0.85 -11.71
CA ASP A 75 2.38 -0.16 -11.51
C ASP A 75 2.55 -1.36 -12.47
N TYR A 76 2.45 -2.58 -11.95
CA TYR A 76 2.45 -3.84 -12.69
C TYR A 76 1.16 -4.60 -12.45
N THR A 77 0.53 -5.13 -13.50
CA THR A 77 -0.55 -6.11 -13.32
C THR A 77 0.04 -7.42 -12.82
N LEU A 78 -0.52 -7.96 -11.74
CA LEU A 78 -0.11 -9.24 -11.16
C LEU A 78 -1.21 -10.29 -11.34
N SER A 79 -0.94 -11.31 -12.16
CA SER A 79 -1.80 -12.49 -12.28
C SER A 79 -1.18 -13.72 -11.63
N ASN A 80 0.15 -13.75 -11.47
CA ASN A 80 0.91 -14.86 -10.89
C ASN A 80 2.29 -14.39 -10.38
N VAL A 81 3.05 -15.29 -9.75
CA VAL A 81 4.40 -14.99 -9.23
C VAL A 81 5.37 -14.56 -10.32
N SER A 82 5.27 -15.08 -11.54
CA SER A 82 6.18 -14.70 -12.64
C SER A 82 6.02 -13.23 -13.03
N ASP A 83 4.83 -12.66 -12.87
CA ASP A 83 4.61 -11.22 -13.09
C ASP A 83 5.35 -10.39 -12.02
N PHE A 84 5.38 -10.87 -10.77
CA PHE A 84 6.15 -10.24 -9.71
C PHE A 84 7.66 -10.30 -10.00
N LYS A 85 8.15 -11.48 -10.42
CA LYS A 85 9.57 -11.66 -10.81
C LYS A 85 10.00 -10.73 -11.93
N ARG A 86 9.09 -10.40 -12.86
CA ARG A 86 9.36 -9.41 -13.89
C ARG A 86 9.64 -8.03 -13.31
N ALA A 87 8.83 -7.59 -12.34
CA ALA A 87 9.08 -6.33 -11.64
C ALA A 87 10.46 -6.33 -10.93
N VAL A 88 10.81 -7.44 -10.27
CA VAL A 88 12.15 -7.61 -9.67
C VAL A 88 13.25 -7.44 -10.73
N GLN A 89 13.13 -8.14 -11.86
CA GLN A 89 14.11 -8.09 -12.95
C GLN A 89 14.26 -6.70 -13.55
N ASP A 90 13.17 -5.95 -13.70
CA ASP A 90 13.19 -4.59 -14.25
C ASP A 90 14.00 -3.64 -13.33
N PHE A 91 13.82 -3.73 -12.02
CA PHE A 91 14.57 -2.94 -11.04
C PHE A 91 16.03 -3.41 -10.90
N GLU A 92 16.28 -4.71 -10.86
CA GLU A 92 17.64 -5.25 -10.84
C GLU A 92 18.43 -4.84 -12.08
N HIS A 93 17.80 -4.89 -13.26
CA HIS A 93 18.41 -4.46 -14.50
C HIS A 93 18.75 -2.97 -14.43
N ALA A 94 17.82 -2.13 -13.97
CA ALA A 94 18.08 -0.70 -13.84
C ALA A 94 19.28 -0.40 -12.91
N SER A 95 19.34 -1.08 -11.76
CA SER A 95 20.45 -0.98 -10.82
C SER A 95 21.78 -1.48 -11.42
N LYS A 96 21.80 -2.69 -12.00
CA LYS A 96 23.01 -3.31 -12.61
C LYS A 96 23.58 -2.48 -13.75
N HIS A 97 22.72 -1.80 -14.51
CA HIS A 97 23.11 -1.03 -15.69
C HIS A 97 23.21 0.48 -15.44
N ASN A 98 23.00 0.95 -14.20
CA ASN A 98 22.95 2.37 -13.84
C ASN A 98 21.99 3.18 -14.73
N THR A 99 20.84 2.62 -15.09
CA THR A 99 19.76 3.34 -15.77
C THR A 99 18.76 3.85 -14.74
N PRO A 100 17.95 4.87 -15.06
CA PRO A 100 16.86 5.29 -14.18
C PRO A 100 15.98 4.10 -13.77
N LEU A 101 15.55 4.08 -12.50
CA LEU A 101 14.61 3.09 -12.01
C LEU A 101 13.28 3.19 -12.77
N PRO A 102 12.56 2.07 -12.93
CA PRO A 102 11.22 2.10 -13.54
C PRO A 102 10.30 3.10 -12.84
N ALA A 103 9.67 3.98 -13.61
CA ALA A 103 8.72 4.95 -13.10
C ALA A 103 7.65 5.30 -14.14
N ASP A 104 6.40 5.36 -13.70
CA ASP A 104 5.28 5.91 -14.45
C ASP A 104 5.31 7.44 -14.43
N GLN A 105 4.75 8.05 -15.47
CA GLN A 105 4.78 9.51 -15.64
C GLN A 105 3.80 10.27 -14.72
N THR A 106 2.89 9.55 -14.05
CA THR A 106 1.88 10.14 -13.18
C THR A 106 2.36 10.19 -11.74
N ALA A 107 2.35 11.37 -11.13
CA ALA A 107 2.69 11.48 -9.71
C ALA A 107 1.57 10.88 -8.83
N ILE A 108 1.92 10.01 -7.88
CA ILE A 108 0.93 9.34 -7.00
C ILE A 108 0.45 10.19 -5.82
N LEU A 109 1.22 11.21 -5.44
CA LEU A 109 0.82 12.16 -4.40
C LEU A 109 0.72 13.60 -4.93
N ALA A 110 1.75 14.09 -5.65
CA ALA A 110 1.80 15.50 -6.03
C ALA A 110 0.63 15.98 -6.88
N ALA A 111 0.23 15.23 -7.91
CA ALA A 111 -0.87 15.61 -8.78
C ALA A 111 -2.23 15.50 -8.07
N PRO A 112 -2.58 14.35 -7.43
CA PRO A 112 -3.81 14.25 -6.64
C PRO A 112 -3.94 15.32 -5.54
N LEU A 113 -2.83 15.68 -4.89
CA LEU A 113 -2.80 16.74 -3.90
C LEU A 113 -3.06 18.12 -4.50
N ALA A 114 -2.45 18.43 -5.64
CA ALA A 114 -2.69 19.69 -6.34
C ALA A 114 -4.15 19.82 -6.75
N ASP A 115 -4.76 18.74 -7.26
CA ASP A 115 -6.16 18.70 -7.67
C ASP A 115 -7.08 18.92 -6.47
N ALA A 116 -6.88 18.18 -5.37
CA ALA A 116 -7.69 18.33 -4.15
C ALA A 116 -7.58 19.74 -3.53
N ILE A 117 -6.39 20.36 -3.54
CA ILE A 117 -6.19 21.74 -3.10
C ILE A 117 -6.93 22.72 -4.01
N ALA A 118 -6.90 22.50 -5.33
CA ALA A 118 -7.56 23.36 -6.31
C ALA A 118 -9.09 23.30 -6.16
N GLU A 119 -9.64 22.10 -5.99
CA GLU A 119 -11.07 21.88 -5.74
C GLU A 119 -11.51 22.54 -4.43
N ALA A 120 -10.82 22.28 -3.32
CA ALA A 120 -11.13 22.90 -2.03
C ALA A 120 -11.12 24.44 -2.09
N ARG A 121 -10.18 25.03 -2.83
CA ARG A 121 -10.13 26.48 -3.07
C ARG A 121 -11.28 26.96 -3.95
N ALA A 122 -11.66 26.21 -4.97
CA ALA A 122 -12.80 26.54 -5.83
C ALA A 122 -14.12 26.52 -5.04
N GLU A 123 -14.22 25.69 -4.02
CA GLU A 123 -15.33 25.63 -3.07
C GLU A 123 -15.30 26.74 -1.99
N GLY A 124 -14.27 27.59 -2.01
CA GLY A 124 -14.12 28.73 -1.11
C GLY A 124 -13.48 28.41 0.24
N GLN A 125 -12.81 27.25 0.39
CA GLN A 125 -12.03 26.95 1.58
C GLN A 125 -10.73 27.78 1.60
N ASP A 126 -10.45 28.44 2.73
CA ASP A 126 -9.21 29.20 2.92
C ASP A 126 -8.08 28.27 3.38
N LEU A 127 -7.31 27.77 2.41
CA LEU A 127 -6.16 26.90 2.66
C LEU A 127 -4.88 27.71 2.80
N ALA A 128 -4.16 27.48 3.91
CA ALA A 128 -2.90 28.14 4.19
C ALA A 128 -1.90 28.05 3.02
N ASN A 129 -1.16 29.14 2.78
CA ASN A 129 -0.04 29.12 1.84
C ASN A 129 0.99 28.07 2.28
N GLY A 130 1.41 27.21 1.35
CA GLY A 130 2.32 26.11 1.64
C GLY A 130 1.66 24.83 2.19
N ILE A 131 0.32 24.73 2.21
CA ILE A 131 -0.42 23.51 2.60
C ILE A 131 0.13 22.23 1.92
N ARG A 132 0.63 22.36 0.68
CA ARG A 132 1.28 21.30 -0.09
C ARG A 132 2.45 20.63 0.65
N HIS A 133 3.21 21.40 1.43
CA HIS A 133 4.39 20.94 2.17
C HIS A 133 4.09 20.68 3.65
N THR A 134 2.80 20.58 4.04
CA THR A 134 2.42 20.31 5.43
C THR A 134 1.39 19.17 5.49
N PRO A 135 1.83 17.90 5.33
CA PRO A 135 0.94 16.73 5.30
C PRO A 135 -0.05 16.64 6.45
N ALA A 136 0.38 17.00 7.67
CA ALA A 136 -0.48 17.00 8.86
C ALA A 136 -1.71 17.91 8.75
N ARG A 137 -1.77 18.84 7.79
CA ARG A 137 -2.92 19.72 7.55
C ARG A 137 -3.82 19.25 6.41
N TRP A 138 -3.43 18.24 5.65
CA TRP A 138 -4.24 17.74 4.54
C TRP A 138 -5.62 17.23 4.95
N PRO A 139 -5.81 16.60 6.13
CA PRO A 139 -7.15 16.19 6.58
C PRO A 139 -8.19 17.32 6.70
N ALA A 140 -7.77 18.59 6.66
CA ALA A 140 -8.66 19.73 6.83
C ALA A 140 -9.51 20.07 5.59
N PHE A 141 -9.30 19.41 4.46
CA PHE A 141 -10.05 19.64 3.22
C PHE A 141 -10.49 18.34 2.55
N GLU A 142 -11.44 18.45 1.61
CA GLU A 142 -12.00 17.30 0.89
C GLU A 142 -10.93 16.56 0.07
N GLY A 143 -10.93 15.23 0.10
CA GLY A 143 -9.87 14.39 -0.49
C GLY A 143 -8.54 14.38 0.27
N GLY A 144 -8.24 15.42 1.07
CA GLY A 144 -6.96 15.57 1.75
C GLY A 144 -6.68 14.53 2.84
N LEU A 145 -7.72 14.00 3.49
CA LEU A 145 -7.55 12.91 4.46
C LEU A 145 -7.11 11.60 3.79
N ALA A 146 -7.67 11.24 2.65
CA ALA A 146 -7.25 10.05 1.90
C ALA A 146 -5.79 10.17 1.47
N LEU A 147 -5.39 11.36 0.99
CA LEU A 147 -4.01 11.68 0.63
C LEU A 147 -3.07 11.59 1.84
N TYR A 148 -3.50 12.07 3.01
CA TYR A 148 -2.74 11.97 4.25
C TYR A 148 -2.55 10.52 4.69
N THR A 149 -3.59 9.69 4.58
CA THR A 149 -3.50 8.25 4.89
C THR A 149 -2.52 7.54 3.96
N LEU A 150 -2.61 7.78 2.64
CA LEU A 150 -1.66 7.22 1.67
C LEU A 150 -0.23 7.71 1.92
N PHE A 151 -0.07 9.00 2.24
CA PHE A 151 1.22 9.58 2.61
C PHE A 151 1.84 8.85 3.82
N LYS A 152 1.08 8.64 4.91
CA LYS A 152 1.57 7.92 6.09
C LYS A 152 1.97 6.49 5.73
N MET A 153 1.16 5.79 4.94
CA MET A 153 1.46 4.43 4.47
C MET A 153 2.76 4.40 3.67
N TYR A 154 2.91 5.24 2.64
CA TYR A 154 4.15 5.30 1.84
C TYR A 154 5.36 5.63 2.72
N HIS A 155 5.23 6.61 3.61
CA HIS A 155 6.30 7.00 4.53
C HIS A 155 6.75 5.84 5.41
N ARG A 156 5.83 5.05 5.96
CA ARG A 156 6.16 3.88 6.79
C ARG A 156 6.76 2.73 5.99
N LEU A 157 6.30 2.48 4.77
CA LEU A 157 6.91 1.46 3.90
C LEU A 157 8.35 1.81 3.48
N ILE A 158 8.71 3.10 3.48
CA ILE A 158 10.04 3.58 3.09
C ILE A 158 10.98 3.68 4.29
N TYR A 159 10.47 4.17 5.43
CA TYR A 159 11.28 4.48 6.61
C TYR A 159 11.09 3.54 7.80
N GLY A 160 10.24 2.53 7.65
CA GLY A 160 9.89 1.58 8.70
C GLY A 160 8.81 2.11 9.65
N GLU A 161 8.35 1.21 10.50
CA GLU A 161 7.36 1.42 11.56
C GLU A 161 7.62 0.39 12.67
N ASP A 162 7.26 0.74 13.91
CA ASP A 162 7.49 -0.15 15.07
C ASP A 162 6.36 -1.19 15.21
N ASP A 163 5.14 -0.86 14.78
CA ASP A 163 4.00 -1.76 14.82
C ASP A 163 4.02 -2.78 13.67
N THR A 164 4.01 -4.07 14.01
CA THR A 164 4.04 -5.20 13.06
C THR A 164 2.89 -5.20 12.04
N TYR A 165 1.70 -4.74 12.46
CA TYR A 165 0.51 -4.70 11.62
C TYR A 165 -0.39 -3.51 11.95
N ARG A 166 -0.86 -2.82 10.92
CA ARG A 166 -1.86 -1.74 11.03
C ARG A 166 -2.97 -1.95 10.01
N CYS A 167 -4.19 -1.57 10.41
CA CYS A 167 -5.34 -1.53 9.51
C CYS A 167 -5.98 -0.14 9.56
N SER A 168 -6.19 0.44 8.39
CA SER A 168 -6.94 1.68 8.22
C SER A 168 -8.04 1.48 7.18
N GLN A 169 -9.08 2.31 7.20
CA GLN A 169 -10.05 2.36 6.12
C GLN A 169 -10.18 3.79 5.62
N CYS A 170 -10.11 4.00 4.31
CA CYS A 170 -10.27 5.33 3.72
C CYS A 170 -10.98 5.27 2.37
N MET A 171 -11.64 6.38 2.02
CA MET A 171 -12.24 6.57 0.70
C MET A 171 -11.16 7.01 -0.28
N THR A 172 -10.89 6.21 -1.31
CA THR A 172 -9.93 6.51 -2.37
C THR A 172 -10.66 6.83 -3.68
N PRO A 173 -9.98 7.31 -4.74
CA PRO A 173 -10.58 7.40 -6.07
C PRO A 173 -11.10 6.06 -6.63
N LEU A 174 -10.60 4.92 -6.11
CA LEU A 174 -11.08 3.59 -6.45
C LEU A 174 -12.25 3.11 -5.57
N GLY A 175 -12.80 3.98 -4.72
CA GLY A 175 -13.82 3.65 -3.73
C GLY A 175 -13.25 3.43 -2.33
N LEU A 176 -14.09 2.93 -1.44
CA LEU A 176 -13.68 2.58 -0.07
C LEU A 176 -12.62 1.49 -0.13
N ARG A 177 -11.55 1.63 0.64
CA ARG A 177 -10.47 0.65 0.73
C ARG A 177 -10.09 0.40 2.17
N GLU A 178 -9.87 -0.87 2.49
CA GLU A 178 -9.17 -1.31 3.68
C GLU A 178 -7.68 -1.37 3.34
N ILE A 179 -6.86 -0.71 4.16
CA ILE A 179 -5.41 -0.62 4.00
C ILE A 179 -4.78 -1.46 5.10
N HIS A 180 -4.23 -2.59 4.71
CA HIS A 180 -3.50 -3.51 5.59
C HIS A 180 -2.01 -3.27 5.42
N GLU A 181 -1.34 -2.75 6.43
CA GLU A 181 0.10 -2.48 6.45
C GLU A 181 0.80 -3.56 7.27
N PHE A 182 1.83 -4.18 6.69
CA PHE A 182 2.59 -5.25 7.29
C PHE A 182 4.05 -4.82 7.38
N HIS A 183 4.59 -4.82 8.60
CA HIS A 183 5.99 -4.52 8.91
C HIS A 183 6.60 -5.76 9.56
N LEU A 184 6.90 -6.76 8.72
CA LEU A 184 7.28 -8.10 9.15
C LEU A 184 8.79 -8.32 8.96
N GLU A 185 9.35 -9.31 9.64
CA GLU A 185 10.73 -9.76 9.39
C GLU A 185 10.93 -10.25 7.94
N GLU A 186 9.89 -10.81 7.31
CA GLU A 186 9.91 -11.29 5.92
C GLU A 186 9.84 -10.16 4.89
N GLY A 187 9.47 -8.95 5.30
CA GLY A 187 9.38 -7.78 4.44
C GLY A 187 8.25 -6.84 4.80
N GLU A 188 8.32 -5.64 4.23
CA GLU A 188 7.38 -4.55 4.46
C GLU A 188 6.54 -4.27 3.21
N PHE A 189 5.22 -4.27 3.38
CA PHE A 189 4.28 -4.04 2.28
C PHE A 189 2.90 -3.64 2.80
N ALA A 190 2.09 -3.06 1.93
CA ALA A 190 0.69 -2.78 2.20
C ALA A 190 -0.23 -3.40 1.14
N LEU A 191 -1.42 -3.82 1.56
CA LEU A 191 -2.49 -4.29 0.69
C LEU A 191 -3.69 -3.38 0.85
N LEU A 192 -4.07 -2.69 -0.22
CA LEU A 192 -5.32 -1.95 -0.30
C LEU A 192 -6.35 -2.85 -0.95
N VAL A 193 -7.34 -3.26 -0.17
CA VAL A 193 -8.38 -4.18 -0.63
C VAL A 193 -9.75 -3.52 -0.58
N PRO A 194 -10.63 -3.79 -1.56
CA PRO A 194 -12.06 -3.48 -1.44
C PRO A 194 -12.69 -4.12 -0.20
N PRO A 195 -13.74 -3.50 0.37
CA PRO A 195 -14.56 -4.08 1.43
C PRO A 195 -15.12 -5.45 1.02
N ALA A 196 -15.49 -6.26 2.02
CA ALA A 196 -15.90 -7.65 1.81
C ALA A 196 -16.96 -7.86 0.71
N GLN A 197 -17.95 -6.97 0.59
CA GLN A 197 -19.02 -7.06 -0.41
C GLN A 197 -18.51 -6.88 -1.85
N ASP A 198 -17.44 -6.11 -2.04
CA ASP A 198 -16.90 -5.72 -3.35
C ASP A 198 -15.61 -6.49 -3.68
N PHE A 199 -15.07 -7.25 -2.72
CA PHE A 199 -13.79 -7.96 -2.84
C PHE A 199 -13.70 -8.96 -3.98
N MET A 200 -14.83 -9.51 -4.42
CA MET A 200 -14.84 -10.44 -5.53
C MET A 200 -14.74 -9.75 -6.90
N ASN A 201 -15.06 -8.46 -6.98
CA ASN A 201 -15.32 -7.76 -8.24
C ASN A 201 -14.37 -6.58 -8.48
N GLU A 202 -13.76 -6.04 -7.44
CA GLU A 202 -12.90 -4.88 -7.53
C GLU A 202 -11.40 -5.21 -7.42
N HIS A 203 -10.58 -4.32 -7.97
CA HIS A 203 -9.13 -4.43 -7.94
C HIS A 203 -8.56 -4.12 -6.56
N SER A 204 -7.61 -4.95 -6.14
CA SER A 204 -6.72 -4.75 -5.01
C SER A 204 -5.37 -4.19 -5.47
N LEU A 205 -4.68 -3.52 -4.56
CA LEU A 205 -3.34 -2.97 -4.78
C LEU A 205 -2.37 -3.50 -3.73
N LEU A 206 -1.30 -4.15 -4.16
CA LEU A 206 -0.11 -4.43 -3.37
C LEU A 206 0.86 -3.26 -3.52
N VAL A 207 1.31 -2.66 -2.43
CA VAL A 207 2.28 -1.56 -2.43
C VAL A 207 3.50 -1.98 -1.63
N LEU A 208 4.69 -1.75 -2.17
CA LEU A 208 5.95 -1.97 -1.47
C LEU A 208 7.04 -1.01 -1.96
N HIS A 209 8.02 -0.71 -1.12
CA HIS A 209 9.22 0.02 -1.53
C HIS A 209 10.14 -0.87 -2.37
N GLU A 210 10.91 -0.31 -3.31
CA GLU A 210 11.78 -1.10 -4.20
C GLU A 210 12.71 -2.08 -3.45
N SER A 211 13.21 -1.68 -2.27
CA SER A 211 14.08 -2.53 -1.45
C SER A 211 13.41 -3.81 -0.95
N GLN A 212 12.07 -3.84 -0.96
CA GLN A 212 11.24 -4.97 -0.52
C GLN A 212 10.93 -5.94 -1.67
N LEU A 213 11.34 -5.65 -2.92
CA LEU A 213 11.12 -6.55 -4.05
C LEU A 213 11.74 -7.94 -3.82
N GLY A 214 13.00 -8.00 -3.39
CA GLY A 214 13.68 -9.27 -3.11
C GLY A 214 13.06 -10.07 -1.95
N PRO A 215 12.91 -9.48 -0.75
CA PRO A 215 12.27 -10.14 0.39
C PRO A 215 10.86 -10.66 0.07
N ILE A 216 10.04 -9.85 -0.60
CA ILE A 216 8.67 -10.24 -0.94
C ILE A 216 8.65 -11.30 -2.05
N GLU A 217 9.57 -11.27 -3.04
CA GLU A 217 9.69 -12.37 -4.01
C GLU A 217 9.87 -13.70 -3.29
N GLN A 218 10.83 -13.78 -2.37
CA GLN A 218 11.11 -14.99 -1.61
C GLN A 218 9.89 -15.44 -0.79
N LEU A 219 9.23 -14.49 -0.10
CA LEU A 219 8.03 -14.78 0.69
C LEU A 219 6.90 -15.39 -0.18
N LEU A 220 6.70 -14.86 -1.39
CA LEU A 220 5.67 -15.37 -2.30
C LEU A 220 6.02 -16.75 -2.85
N GLU A 221 7.28 -17.01 -3.18
CA GLU A 221 7.74 -18.33 -3.65
C GLU A 221 7.55 -19.41 -2.59
N GLU A 222 7.81 -19.09 -1.33
CA GLU A 222 7.69 -20.05 -0.22
C GLU A 222 6.23 -20.27 0.20
N SER A 223 5.36 -19.27 0.03
CA SER A 223 4.00 -19.28 0.58
C SER A 223 2.92 -19.70 -0.41
N LEU A 224 3.00 -19.27 -1.68
CA LEU A 224 1.89 -19.43 -2.63
C LEU A 224 1.68 -20.86 -3.17
N PRO A 225 2.73 -21.64 -3.50
CA PRO A 225 2.57 -23.01 -4.02
C PRO A 225 1.82 -23.96 -3.06
N LEU A 226 1.72 -23.60 -1.78
CA LEU A 226 1.01 -24.38 -0.76
C LEU A 226 -0.51 -24.36 -0.95
N PHE A 227 -1.05 -23.43 -1.74
CA PHE A 227 -2.48 -23.26 -1.95
C PHE A 227 -2.98 -23.74 -3.31
N ASP A 228 -2.08 -24.04 -4.25
CA ASP A 228 -2.44 -24.57 -5.58
C ASP A 228 -2.78 -26.08 -5.55
N ASN A 229 -2.53 -26.75 -4.42
CA ASN A 229 -2.73 -28.20 -4.23
C ASN A 229 -4.00 -28.56 -3.43
N PHE A 230 -4.91 -27.62 -3.19
CA PHE A 230 -6.16 -27.82 -2.44
C PHE A 230 -7.41 -27.48 -3.24
#